data_AF-A0A3B9BD12-F1
#
_entry.id   AF-A0A3B9BD12-F1
#
_cell.length_a   1.000
_cell.length_b   1.000
_cell.length_c   1.000
_cell.angle_alpha   90.00
_cell.angle_beta   90.00
_cell.angle_gamma   90.00
#
_symmetry.space_group_name_H-M   'P 1'
#
loop_
_entity.id
_entity.type
_entity.pdbx_description
1 polymer ?
#
loop_
_entity_poly.entity_id
_entity_poly.type
_entity_poly.pdbx_seq_one_letter_code
_entity_poly.pdbx_strand_id
1 'polypeptide(L)'
;MSPEVEKVKSLQWAIEELSKQKEELDGKLKIALKREETGSLITEVNAQKDALDQRISALEDGLKVSSELVDTPVHSLEEDISAVNEKLEIAQERLASLEQEQYLEELGRKLNRSHSEEFLEDEVLSAATLSKEELPNILDPIQTSSNETASKEISTTTQTMTTPTSRIEIEEETTASRISDEEANTVQQSMITKNALPVPVEGLEETALKLGVEPEFLVEKGTKALLRMIARNGGQLKFPLEIDQID
;
A
#
# COMPACT_ATOMS: atom_id res chain seq x y z
N MET A 1 2.16 -67.94 66.37
CA MET A 1 2.32 -67.70 64.92
C MET A 1 3.80 -67.76 64.58
N SER A 2 4.16 -68.25 63.39
CA SER A 2 5.56 -68.28 62.96
C SER A 2 6.07 -66.87 62.61
N PRO A 3 7.32 -66.53 62.95
CA PRO A 3 7.87 -65.17 62.73
C PRO A 3 7.91 -64.74 61.27
N GLU A 4 7.90 -65.67 60.31
CA GLU A 4 7.78 -65.36 58.88
C GLU A 4 6.42 -64.73 58.53
N VAL A 5 5.33 -65.16 59.15
CA VAL A 5 3.98 -64.66 58.84
C VAL A 5 3.82 -63.21 59.25
N GLU A 6 4.45 -62.81 60.36
CA GLU A 6 4.47 -61.40 60.81
C GLU A 6 5.30 -60.51 59.88
N LYS A 7 6.45 -61.01 59.40
CA LYS A 7 7.25 -60.31 58.40
C LYS A 7 6.49 -60.09 57.10
N VAL A 8 5.76 -61.11 56.63
CA VAL A 8 4.92 -60.99 55.42
C VAL A 8 3.85 -59.91 55.60
N LYS A 9 3.15 -59.90 56.74
CA LYS A 9 2.13 -58.86 57.02
C LYS A 9 2.73 -57.45 57.10
N SER A 10 3.89 -57.31 57.71
CA SER A 10 4.59 -56.02 57.78
C SER A 10 5.00 -55.51 56.40
N LEU A 11 5.47 -56.41 55.52
CA LEU A 11 5.82 -56.07 54.15
C LEU A 11 4.60 -55.71 53.32
N GLN A 12 3.49 -56.44 53.47
CA GLN A 12 2.23 -56.12 52.80
C GLN A 12 1.75 -54.70 53.15
N TRP A 13 1.79 -54.33 54.43
CA TRP A 13 1.44 -52.98 54.86
C TRP A 13 2.36 -51.92 54.26
N ALA A 14 3.67 -52.17 54.27
CA ALA A 14 4.63 -51.24 53.66
C ALA A 14 4.40 -51.05 52.16
N ILE A 15 4.08 -52.13 51.42
CA ILE A 15 3.78 -52.07 49.98
C ILE A 15 2.50 -51.28 49.71
N GLU A 16 1.45 -51.49 50.51
CA GLU A 16 0.18 -50.78 50.37
C GLU A 16 0.34 -49.29 50.65
N GLU A 17 1.04 -48.93 51.73
CA GLU A 17 1.31 -47.54 52.09
C GLU A 17 2.20 -46.84 51.04
N LEU A 18 3.26 -47.51 50.56
CA LEU A 18 4.11 -46.97 49.49
C LEU A 18 3.34 -46.83 48.17
N SER A 19 2.42 -47.74 47.85
CA SER A 19 1.58 -47.62 46.66
C SER A 19 0.67 -46.41 46.73
N LYS A 20 0.07 -46.16 47.91
CA LYS A 20 -0.75 -44.97 48.15
C LYS A 20 0.05 -43.68 48.02
N GLN A 21 1.26 -43.63 48.58
CA GLN A 21 2.16 -42.49 48.43
C GLN A 21 2.54 -42.24 46.97
N LYS A 22 2.80 -43.31 46.21
CA LYS A 22 3.09 -43.21 44.77
C LYS A 22 1.91 -42.62 44.00
N GLU A 23 0.69 -43.06 44.27
CA GLU A 23 -0.52 -42.54 43.61
C GLU A 23 -0.75 -41.06 43.94
N GLU A 24 -0.53 -40.65 45.19
CA GLU A 24 -0.61 -39.24 45.59
C GLU A 24 0.43 -38.37 44.85
N LEU A 25 1.67 -38.86 44.72
CA LEU A 25 2.72 -38.15 43.99
C LEU A 25 2.44 -38.06 42.49
N ASP A 26 1.89 -39.11 41.87
CA ASP A 26 1.48 -39.09 40.46
C ASP A 26 0.38 -38.04 40.21
N GLY A 27 -0.57 -37.93 41.14
CA GLY A 27 -1.59 -36.87 41.11
C GLY A 27 -0.98 -35.47 41.18
N LYS A 28 -0.04 -35.24 42.11
CA LYS A 28 0.67 -33.95 42.23
C LYS A 28 1.50 -33.63 40.99
N LEU A 29 2.17 -34.63 40.41
CA LEU A 29 2.98 -34.46 39.20
C LEU A 29 2.12 -34.01 38.01
N LYS A 30 0.96 -34.64 37.79
CA LYS A 30 0.02 -34.23 36.74
C LYS A 30 -0.43 -32.78 36.88
N ILE A 31 -0.72 -32.34 38.11
CA ILE A 31 -1.10 -30.96 38.39
C ILE A 31 0.08 -30.00 38.11
N ALA A 32 1.29 -30.36 38.53
CA ALA A 32 2.49 -29.56 38.30
C ALA A 32 2.79 -29.36 36.81
N LEU A 33 2.66 -30.42 36.00
CA LEU A 33 2.82 -30.34 34.53
C LEU A 33 1.81 -29.41 33.90
N LYS A 34 0.51 -29.57 34.22
CA LYS A 34 -0.53 -28.66 33.69
C LYS A 34 -0.30 -27.20 34.08
N ARG A 35 0.20 -26.96 35.29
CA ARG A 35 0.56 -25.62 35.75
C ARG A 35 1.71 -25.05 34.93
N GLU A 36 2.72 -25.85 34.62
CA GLU A 36 3.86 -25.44 33.79
C GLU A 36 3.44 -25.15 32.34
N GLU A 37 2.64 -26.02 31.73
CA GLU A 37 2.05 -25.80 30.40
C GLU A 37 1.24 -24.50 30.33
N THR A 38 0.37 -24.28 31.34
CA THR A 38 -0.42 -23.05 31.44
C THR A 38 0.48 -21.83 31.62
N GLY A 39 1.54 -21.95 32.42
CA GLY A 39 2.54 -20.89 32.60
C GLY A 39 3.22 -20.52 31.29
N SER A 40 3.62 -21.51 30.49
CA SER A 40 4.22 -21.30 29.16
C SER A 40 3.25 -20.62 28.19
N LEU A 41 1.97 -20.98 28.23
CA LEU A 41 0.95 -20.33 27.41
C LEU A 41 0.74 -18.87 27.82
N ILE A 42 0.73 -18.59 29.12
CA ILE A 42 0.61 -17.21 29.64
C ILE A 42 1.80 -16.36 29.19
N THR A 43 3.02 -16.89 29.25
CA THR A 43 4.20 -16.14 28.78
C THR A 43 4.15 -15.82 27.30
N GLU A 44 3.69 -16.76 26.47
CA GLU A 44 3.52 -16.55 25.03
C GLU A 44 2.46 -15.50 24.73
N VAL A 45 1.29 -15.57 25.38
CA VAL A 45 0.21 -14.58 25.21
C VAL A 45 0.66 -13.18 25.64
N ASN A 46 1.44 -13.07 26.72
CA ASN A 46 2.00 -11.78 27.14
C ASN A 46 2.99 -11.22 26.12
N ALA A 47 3.86 -12.06 25.55
CA ALA A 47 4.78 -11.63 24.49
C ALA A 47 4.02 -11.12 23.25
N GLN A 48 2.93 -11.80 22.86
CA GLN A 48 2.07 -11.35 21.77
C GLN A 48 1.38 -10.02 22.08
N LYS A 49 0.89 -9.85 23.32
CA LYS A 49 0.31 -8.58 23.78
C LYS A 49 1.33 -7.44 23.66
N ASP A 50 2.55 -7.64 24.15
CA ASP A 50 3.59 -6.60 24.11
C ASP A 50 3.99 -6.25 22.66
N ALA A 51 4.03 -7.23 21.76
CA ALA A 51 4.27 -7.00 20.34
C ALA A 51 3.14 -6.17 19.68
N LEU A 52 1.88 -6.41 20.06
CA LEU A 52 0.75 -5.62 19.59
C LEU A 52 0.79 -4.19 20.13
N ASP A 53 1.11 -4.00 21.41
CA ASP A 53 1.24 -2.68 22.04
C ASP A 53 2.34 -1.84 21.34
N GLN A 54 3.46 -2.47 20.97
CA GLN A 54 4.50 -1.80 20.17
C GLN A 54 4.02 -1.40 18.78
N ARG A 55 3.26 -2.28 18.10
CA ARG A 55 2.69 -1.98 16.78
C ARG A 55 1.68 -0.84 16.85
N ILE A 56 0.81 -0.84 17.88
CA ILE A 56 -0.15 0.24 18.11
C ILE A 56 0.59 1.56 18.32
N SER A 57 1.60 1.58 19.20
CA SER A 57 2.41 2.78 19.45
C SER A 57 3.06 3.31 18.17
N ALA A 58 3.62 2.44 17.33
CA ALA A 58 4.21 2.83 16.05
C ALA A 58 3.17 3.40 15.05
N LEU A 59 1.95 2.86 15.04
CA LEU A 59 0.86 3.38 14.22
C LEU A 59 0.35 4.73 14.73
N GLU A 60 0.25 4.92 16.03
CA GLU A 60 -0.14 6.20 16.66
C GLU A 60 0.91 7.29 16.39
N ASP A 61 2.20 6.96 16.52
CA ASP A 61 3.30 7.86 16.17
C ASP A 61 3.26 8.22 14.68
N GLY A 62 3.04 7.23 13.80
CA GLY A 62 2.89 7.45 12.36
C GLY A 62 1.70 8.37 12.03
N LEU A 63 0.56 8.16 12.69
CA LEU A 63 -0.62 9.02 12.53
C LEU A 63 -0.32 10.44 13.00
N LYS A 64 0.33 10.60 14.16
CA LYS A 64 0.72 11.91 14.69
C LYS A 64 1.63 12.66 13.72
N VAL A 65 2.66 12.00 13.17
CA VAL A 65 3.55 12.61 12.17
C VAL A 65 2.78 13.03 10.92
N SER A 66 1.85 12.19 10.43
CA SER A 66 1.03 12.55 9.27
C SER A 66 0.11 13.75 9.54
N SER A 67 -0.45 13.84 10.75
CA SER A 67 -1.31 14.94 11.16
C SER A 67 -0.56 16.24 11.42
N GLU A 68 0.71 16.17 11.82
CA GLU A 68 1.58 17.35 11.95
C GLU A 68 2.01 17.89 10.57
N LEU A 69 2.17 16.99 9.58
CA LEU A 69 2.54 17.37 8.24
C LEU A 69 1.39 18.03 7.46
N VAL A 70 0.17 17.51 7.62
CA VAL A 70 -1.05 18.05 7.01
C VAL A 70 -2.17 18.01 8.04
N ASP A 71 -2.53 19.18 8.55
CA ASP A 71 -3.63 19.36 9.50
C ASP A 71 -4.97 19.63 8.80
N THR A 72 -4.92 19.88 7.49
CA THR A 72 -6.08 20.29 6.71
C THR A 72 -6.99 19.09 6.45
N PRO A 73 -8.29 19.17 6.78
CA PRO A 73 -9.22 18.08 6.54
C PRO A 73 -9.33 17.73 5.05
N VAL A 74 -9.44 16.43 4.75
CA VAL A 74 -9.51 15.91 3.36
C VAL A 74 -10.56 16.64 2.52
N HIS A 75 -11.77 16.84 3.07
CA HIS A 75 -12.85 17.51 2.35
C HIS A 75 -12.52 18.95 1.93
N SER A 76 -11.76 19.69 2.75
CA SER A 76 -11.31 21.04 2.41
C SER A 76 -10.35 21.01 1.22
N LEU A 77 -9.43 20.05 1.19
CA LEU A 77 -8.50 19.89 0.08
C LEU A 77 -9.23 19.46 -1.20
N GLU A 78 -10.25 18.62 -1.10
CA GLU A 78 -11.11 18.23 -2.23
C GLU A 78 -11.89 19.43 -2.81
N GLU A 79 -12.42 20.29 -1.95
CA GLU A 79 -13.09 21.53 -2.35
C GLU A 79 -12.10 22.50 -3.03
N ASP A 80 -10.92 22.71 -2.43
CA ASP A 80 -9.88 23.57 -3.00
C ASP A 80 -9.39 23.06 -4.37
N ILE A 81 -9.19 21.75 -4.52
CA ILE A 81 -8.84 21.13 -5.80
C ILE A 81 -9.94 21.37 -6.84
N SER A 82 -11.21 21.22 -6.45
CA SER A 82 -12.35 21.43 -7.35
C SER A 82 -12.42 22.89 -7.81
N ALA A 83 -12.24 23.83 -6.89
CA ALA A 83 -12.21 25.26 -7.21
C ALA A 83 -11.02 25.65 -8.10
N VAL A 84 -9.85 25.03 -7.90
CA VAL A 84 -8.68 25.23 -8.78
C VAL A 84 -8.94 24.65 -10.16
N ASN A 85 -9.56 23.47 -10.27
CA ASN A 85 -9.89 22.85 -11.55
C ASN A 85 -10.88 23.70 -12.36
N GLU A 86 -11.92 24.25 -11.74
CA GLU A 86 -12.85 25.16 -12.42
C GLU A 86 -12.12 26.40 -12.97
N LYS A 87 -11.26 27.02 -12.15
CA LYS A 87 -10.46 28.17 -12.59
C LYS A 87 -9.50 27.80 -13.73
N LEU A 88 -8.93 26.60 -13.69
CA LEU A 88 -8.04 26.10 -14.73
C LEU A 88 -8.79 25.91 -16.05
N GLU A 89 -10.00 25.33 -16.00
CA GLU A 89 -10.87 25.16 -17.18
C GLU A 89 -11.20 26.50 -17.82
N ILE A 90 -11.62 27.50 -17.02
CA ILE A 90 -11.91 28.85 -17.50
C ILE A 90 -10.67 29.49 -18.14
N ALA A 91 -9.50 29.35 -17.51
CA ALA A 91 -8.26 29.91 -18.05
C ALA A 91 -7.86 29.26 -19.39
N GLN A 92 -8.07 27.95 -19.52
CA GLN A 92 -7.84 27.21 -20.77
C GLN A 92 -8.80 27.65 -21.88
N GLU A 93 -10.09 27.79 -21.59
CA GLU A 93 -11.08 28.30 -22.56
C GLU A 93 -10.74 29.72 -23.00
N ARG A 94 -10.36 30.58 -22.05
CA ARG A 94 -9.98 31.97 -22.34
C ARG A 94 -8.72 32.05 -23.21
N LEU A 95 -7.73 31.18 -22.95
CA LEU A 95 -6.53 31.08 -23.77
C LEU A 95 -6.88 30.67 -25.21
N ALA A 96 -7.64 29.59 -25.38
CA ALA A 96 -8.07 29.12 -26.70
C ALA A 96 -8.82 30.20 -27.48
N SER A 97 -9.66 30.99 -26.78
CA SER A 97 -10.36 32.12 -27.37
C SER A 97 -9.41 33.22 -27.86
N LEU A 98 -8.39 33.57 -27.07
CA LEU A 98 -7.39 34.58 -27.44
C LEU A 98 -6.48 34.10 -28.57
N GLU A 99 -6.10 32.82 -28.59
CA GLU A 99 -5.32 32.23 -29.68
C GLU A 99 -6.11 32.27 -31.00
N GLN A 100 -7.41 31.99 -30.96
CA GLN A 100 -8.29 32.14 -32.12
C GLN A 100 -8.40 33.61 -32.57
N GLU A 101 -8.58 34.55 -31.64
CA GLU A 101 -8.64 35.98 -31.94
C GLU A 101 -7.34 36.45 -32.60
N GLN A 102 -6.19 36.06 -32.07
CA GLN A 102 -4.88 36.36 -32.64
C GLN A 102 -4.74 35.78 -34.05
N TYR A 103 -5.13 34.52 -34.26
CA TYR A 103 -5.06 33.89 -35.59
C TYR A 103 -5.91 34.66 -36.62
N LEU A 104 -7.12 35.07 -36.25
CA LEU A 104 -8.00 35.88 -37.10
C LEU A 104 -7.42 37.27 -37.34
N GLU A 105 -6.85 37.91 -36.33
CA GLU A 105 -6.20 39.20 -36.46
C GLU A 105 -4.99 39.13 -37.41
N GLU A 106 -4.13 38.13 -37.26
CA GLU A 106 -3.00 37.88 -38.15
C GLU A 106 -3.45 37.62 -39.59
N LEU A 107 -4.54 36.88 -39.78
CA LEU A 107 -5.12 36.65 -41.11
C LEU A 107 -5.68 37.94 -41.71
N GLY A 108 -6.37 38.75 -40.91
CA GLY A 108 -6.86 40.07 -41.31
C GLY A 108 -5.73 41.03 -41.68
N ARG A 109 -4.63 41.06 -40.91
CA ARG A 109 -3.42 41.81 -41.24
C ARG A 109 -2.82 41.32 -42.56
N LYS A 110 -2.71 40.01 -42.79
CA LYS A 110 -2.20 39.44 -44.06
C LYS A 110 -3.08 39.83 -45.26
N LEU A 111 -4.40 39.81 -45.12
CA LEU A 111 -5.34 40.20 -46.17
C LEU A 111 -5.27 41.71 -46.47
N ASN A 112 -5.25 42.57 -45.44
CA ASN A 112 -5.16 44.03 -45.62
C ASN A 112 -3.77 44.47 -46.12
N ARG A 113 -2.70 43.72 -45.82
CA ARG A 113 -1.35 43.99 -46.33
C ARG A 113 -1.20 43.65 -47.81
N SER A 114 -2.03 42.76 -48.36
CA SER A 114 -2.10 42.54 -49.82
C SER A 114 -2.81 43.65 -50.61
N HIS A 115 -3.33 44.69 -49.95
CA HIS A 115 -3.92 45.86 -50.61
C HIS A 115 -3.25 47.20 -50.21
N SER A 116 -2.10 47.17 -49.53
CA SER A 116 -1.41 48.38 -49.09
C SER A 116 0.11 48.23 -49.15
N GLU A 117 0.61 47.87 -50.33
CA GLU A 117 1.96 48.28 -50.78
C GLU A 117 1.80 49.46 -51.74
N GLU A 118 1.33 50.58 -51.21
CA GLU A 118 1.44 51.93 -51.77
C GLU A 118 0.63 52.81 -50.81
N PHE A 119 1.22 53.28 -49.72
CA PHE A 119 0.95 54.59 -49.12
C PHE A 119 1.86 54.77 -47.90
N LEU A 120 3.02 55.37 -48.20
CA LEU A 120 3.74 56.37 -47.42
C LEU A 120 4.22 55.99 -46.01
N GLU A 121 5.55 55.83 -45.94
CA GLU A 121 6.41 56.62 -45.05
C GLU A 121 5.68 57.69 -44.21
N ASP A 122 5.53 57.46 -42.91
CA ASP A 122 5.56 58.52 -41.90
C ASP A 122 6.13 57.93 -40.60
N GLU A 123 7.42 57.66 -40.68
CA GLU A 123 8.29 57.69 -39.52
C GLU A 123 8.33 59.15 -39.03
N VAL A 124 8.33 59.34 -37.70
CA VAL A 124 8.49 60.62 -36.99
C VAL A 124 7.19 61.44 -36.82
N LEU A 125 6.58 61.40 -35.63
CA LEU A 125 6.03 62.55 -34.87
C LEU A 125 5.11 62.08 -33.72
N SER A 126 5.69 61.54 -32.64
CA SER A 126 5.03 61.57 -31.31
C SER A 126 6.06 61.51 -30.18
N ALA A 127 7.03 62.43 -30.24
CA ALA A 127 7.99 62.67 -29.19
C ALA A 127 8.17 64.19 -29.01
N ALA A 128 7.17 64.86 -28.42
CA ALA A 128 7.31 66.23 -27.91
C ALA A 128 6.11 66.66 -27.06
N THR A 129 6.05 66.24 -25.79
CA THR A 129 5.49 67.10 -24.72
C THR A 129 6.40 67.06 -23.51
N LEU A 130 7.52 67.74 -23.68
CA LEU A 130 8.42 68.22 -22.63
C LEU A 130 7.66 69.29 -21.82
N SER A 131 7.42 69.05 -20.54
CA SER A 131 7.16 70.11 -19.55
C SER A 131 7.98 69.81 -18.31
N LYS A 132 8.83 70.79 -17.99
CA LYS A 132 9.90 70.81 -17.00
C LYS A 132 9.42 71.60 -15.76
N GLU A 133 10.14 71.43 -14.64
CA GLU A 133 9.97 71.98 -13.28
C GLU A 133 9.10 71.11 -12.35
N GLU A 134 9.53 70.68 -11.16
CA GLU A 134 10.55 71.18 -10.24
C GLU A 134 10.93 70.05 -9.24
N LEU A 135 12.22 69.87 -8.93
CA LEU A 135 12.70 69.02 -7.83
C LEU A 135 12.64 69.81 -6.50
N PRO A 136 12.57 69.11 -5.35
CA PRO A 136 13.73 69.24 -4.48
C PRO A 136 14.34 67.91 -4.05
N ASN A 137 15.66 67.98 -4.04
CA ASN A 137 16.65 67.02 -3.62
C ASN A 137 16.77 67.00 -2.08
N ILE A 138 16.67 65.82 -1.45
CA ILE A 138 17.26 65.57 -0.12
C ILE A 138 17.91 64.18 -0.16
N LEU A 139 19.24 64.18 -0.25
CA LEU A 139 20.15 63.09 0.15
C LEU A 139 20.11 62.96 1.69
N ASP A 140 20.16 61.78 2.30
CA ASP A 140 21.40 61.01 2.50
C ASP A 140 21.15 59.54 3.01
N PRO A 141 22.19 58.67 3.03
CA PRO A 141 22.10 57.21 2.92
C PRO A 141 22.57 56.43 4.17
N ILE A 142 22.08 55.19 4.35
CA ILE A 142 22.72 54.13 5.15
C ILE A 142 22.45 52.78 4.46
N GLN A 143 23.39 52.29 3.65
CA GLN A 143 24.32 51.18 3.92
C GLN A 143 23.71 49.77 4.05
N THR A 144 24.02 48.98 3.01
CA THR A 144 24.57 47.60 3.05
C THR A 144 23.78 46.49 3.74
N SER A 145 23.27 45.54 2.94
CA SER A 145 23.91 44.22 2.82
C SER A 145 23.37 43.42 1.63
N SER A 146 24.29 42.73 0.98
CA SER A 146 24.26 42.11 -0.33
C SER A 146 23.12 41.15 -0.67
N ASN A 147 22.80 41.18 -1.95
CA ASN A 147 22.14 40.15 -2.74
C ASN A 147 22.65 38.73 -2.45
N GLU A 148 21.67 37.85 -2.37
CA GLU A 148 21.71 36.43 -2.67
C GLU A 148 22.32 36.16 -4.05
N THR A 149 23.16 35.13 -4.13
CA THR A 149 23.16 34.12 -5.21
C THR A 149 24.26 33.11 -4.89
N ALA A 150 23.88 31.94 -4.39
CA ALA A 150 24.68 30.73 -4.51
C ALA A 150 23.74 29.53 -4.52
N SER A 151 23.61 28.97 -5.71
CA SER A 151 22.89 27.77 -6.09
C SER A 151 23.09 26.64 -5.08
N LYS A 152 21.99 26.09 -4.56
CA LYS A 152 22.01 24.74 -3.98
C LYS A 152 20.78 24.00 -4.47
N GLU A 153 21.02 23.08 -5.40
CA GLU A 153 20.06 22.11 -5.89
C GLU A 153 19.43 21.38 -4.69
N ILE A 154 18.13 21.55 -4.51
CA ILE A 154 17.33 20.68 -3.65
C ILE A 154 16.57 19.76 -4.58
N SER A 155 17.24 18.67 -4.96
CA SER A 155 16.60 17.51 -5.57
C SER A 155 15.73 16.85 -4.50
N THR A 156 14.47 17.25 -4.40
CA THR A 156 13.48 16.56 -3.57
C THR A 156 13.05 15.27 -4.26
N THR A 157 13.87 14.24 -4.10
CA THR A 157 13.41 12.85 -4.29
C THR A 157 12.45 12.54 -3.15
N THR A 158 11.15 12.52 -3.43
CA THR A 158 10.11 12.01 -2.54
C THR A 158 10.24 10.49 -2.44
N GLN A 159 11.01 10.01 -1.46
CA GLN A 159 11.01 8.59 -1.09
C GLN A 159 9.78 8.31 -0.24
N THR A 160 8.77 7.67 -0.83
CA THR A 160 7.71 6.99 -0.09
C THR A 160 8.23 5.65 0.43
N MET A 161 7.84 5.31 1.65
CA MET A 161 8.31 4.14 2.42
C MET A 161 8.24 2.83 1.63
N THR A 162 9.34 2.09 1.61
CA THR A 162 9.38 0.71 1.12
C THR A 162 8.60 -0.22 2.05
N THR A 163 7.75 -1.07 1.48
CA THR A 163 7.03 -2.13 2.20
C THR A 163 8.02 -3.08 2.90
N PRO A 164 7.82 -3.47 4.17
CA PRO A 164 8.68 -4.45 4.82
C PRO A 164 8.48 -5.82 4.15
N THR A 165 9.49 -6.25 3.38
CA THR A 165 9.57 -7.61 2.87
C THR A 165 10.17 -8.47 3.98
N SER A 166 9.33 -9.11 4.80
CA SER A 166 9.80 -10.17 5.69
C SER A 166 9.94 -11.46 4.87
N ARG A 167 11.06 -11.58 4.15
CA ARG A 167 11.53 -12.83 3.56
C ARG A 167 12.34 -13.54 4.62
N ILE A 168 11.83 -14.66 5.12
CA ILE A 168 12.60 -15.55 5.99
C ILE A 168 13.72 -16.15 5.14
N GLU A 169 14.97 -15.81 5.44
CA GLU A 169 16.13 -16.58 5.05
C GLU A 169 16.11 -17.89 5.85
N ILE A 170 15.97 -19.01 5.16
CA ILE A 170 16.19 -20.33 5.73
C ILE A 170 17.61 -20.70 5.30
N GLU A 171 18.57 -20.50 6.20
CA GLU A 171 19.87 -21.14 6.09
C GLU A 171 19.69 -22.66 6.28
N GLU A 172 20.34 -23.42 5.41
CA GLU A 172 20.43 -24.87 5.48
C GLU A 172 21.19 -25.29 6.74
N GLU A 173 20.51 -25.92 7.71
CA GLU A 173 21.17 -26.91 8.56
C GLU A 173 20.22 -28.02 8.99
N THR A 174 20.76 -29.22 8.93
CA THR A 174 20.11 -30.51 8.93
C THR A 174 19.86 -31.04 10.33
N THR A 175 18.61 -31.09 10.79
CA THR A 175 18.21 -32.08 11.81
C THR A 175 16.79 -32.57 11.59
N ALA A 176 16.69 -33.86 11.27
CA ALA A 176 15.48 -34.60 11.01
C ALA A 176 14.59 -34.75 12.26
N SER A 177 13.28 -34.52 12.08
CA SER A 177 12.19 -35.24 12.77
C SER A 177 10.87 -34.93 12.06
N ARG A 178 10.57 -35.58 10.93
CA ARG A 178 9.80 -36.82 10.82
C ARG A 178 8.34 -36.70 11.32
N ILE A 179 7.48 -36.24 10.42
CA ILE A 179 6.15 -36.83 10.22
C ILE A 179 6.21 -37.60 8.90
N SER A 180 5.80 -38.86 8.96
CA SER A 180 6.09 -39.90 7.98
C SER A 180 5.44 -39.66 6.62
N ASP A 181 6.24 -39.73 5.57
CA ASP A 181 5.84 -40.07 4.21
C ASP A 181 5.44 -41.56 4.15
N GLU A 182 4.14 -41.82 4.16
CA GLU A 182 3.56 -43.01 3.55
C GLU A 182 2.34 -42.55 2.75
N GLU A 183 2.55 -42.29 1.47
CA GLU A 183 1.65 -42.55 0.32
C GLU A 183 2.10 -41.72 -0.88
N ALA A 184 3.30 -42.02 -1.39
CA ALA A 184 3.70 -41.67 -2.75
C ALA A 184 3.99 -42.95 -3.53
N ASN A 185 2.95 -43.70 -3.86
CA ASN A 185 2.92 -44.44 -5.12
C ASN A 185 1.51 -44.93 -5.44
N THR A 186 1.15 -44.85 -6.73
CA THR A 186 -0.20 -45.08 -7.30
C THR A 186 -1.07 -43.84 -7.10
N VAL A 187 -1.21 -42.92 -8.05
CA VAL A 187 -1.87 -43.14 -9.34
C VAL A 187 -1.39 -42.05 -10.33
N GLN A 188 -0.60 -42.46 -11.32
CA GLN A 188 -0.65 -41.82 -12.63
C GLN A 188 -2.05 -42.11 -13.21
N GLN A 189 -2.97 -41.15 -13.16
CA GLN A 189 -4.19 -41.18 -13.95
C GLN A 189 -4.11 -40.08 -14.99
N SER A 190 -3.58 -40.48 -16.15
CA SER A 190 -4.16 -40.20 -17.45
C SER A 190 -5.54 -39.54 -17.35
N MET A 191 -5.60 -38.21 -17.47
CA MET A 191 -6.86 -37.54 -17.77
C MET A 191 -7.12 -37.72 -19.26
N ILE A 192 -7.73 -38.86 -19.56
CA ILE A 192 -8.59 -39.04 -20.72
C ILE A 192 -9.51 -37.83 -20.78
N THR A 193 -9.52 -37.17 -21.93
CA THR A 193 -10.54 -36.21 -22.38
C THR A 193 -11.93 -36.78 -22.11
N LYS A 194 -12.49 -36.47 -20.95
CA LYS A 194 -13.90 -36.67 -20.65
C LYS A 194 -14.55 -35.32 -20.85
N ASN A 195 -15.34 -35.24 -21.91
CA ASN A 195 -16.19 -34.11 -22.27
C ASN A 195 -16.74 -33.46 -20.99
N ALA A 196 -16.19 -32.29 -20.66
CA ALA A 196 -16.74 -31.44 -19.62
C ALA A 196 -18.12 -30.99 -20.12
N LEU A 197 -19.16 -31.30 -19.35
CA LEU A 197 -20.48 -30.74 -19.61
C LEU A 197 -20.38 -29.22 -19.50
N PRO A 198 -21.02 -28.45 -20.40
CA PRO A 198 -20.99 -27.00 -20.33
C PRO A 198 -21.59 -26.56 -18.99
N VAL A 199 -20.73 -26.01 -18.13
CA VAL A 199 -21.18 -25.38 -16.88
C VAL A 199 -21.87 -24.09 -17.30
N PRO A 200 -23.12 -23.85 -16.86
CA PRO A 200 -23.78 -22.57 -17.12
C PRO A 200 -22.91 -21.46 -16.54
N VAL A 201 -22.57 -20.49 -17.38
CA VAL A 201 -21.74 -19.36 -16.98
C VAL A 201 -22.63 -18.44 -16.14
N GLU A 202 -22.52 -18.57 -14.82
CA GLU A 202 -23.20 -17.69 -13.86
C GLU A 202 -22.72 -16.25 -14.08
N GLY A 203 -23.64 -15.28 -13.92
CA GLY A 203 -23.29 -13.87 -14.05
C GLY A 203 -22.30 -13.43 -12.96
N LEU A 204 -21.59 -12.33 -13.19
CA LEU A 204 -20.62 -11.80 -12.22
C LEU A 204 -21.28 -11.46 -10.87
N GLU A 205 -22.48 -10.88 -10.91
CA GLU A 205 -23.28 -10.55 -9.72
C GLU A 205 -23.71 -11.80 -8.95
N GLU A 206 -24.14 -12.85 -9.66
CA GLU A 206 -24.53 -14.13 -9.07
C GLU A 206 -23.32 -14.84 -8.43
N THR A 207 -22.17 -14.78 -9.11
CA THR A 207 -20.91 -15.32 -8.59
C THR A 207 -20.46 -14.58 -7.33
N ALA A 208 -20.59 -13.25 -7.30
CA ALA A 208 -20.27 -12.43 -6.14
C ALA A 208 -21.16 -12.78 -4.95
N LEU A 209 -22.48 -12.87 -5.17
CA LEU A 209 -23.46 -13.28 -4.16
C LEU A 209 -23.16 -14.68 -3.59
N LYS A 210 -22.82 -15.65 -4.45
CA LYS A 210 -22.48 -17.03 -4.06
C LYS A 210 -21.19 -17.11 -3.25
N LEU A 211 -20.21 -16.25 -3.56
CA LEU A 211 -18.95 -16.12 -2.82
C LEU A 211 -19.08 -15.26 -1.55
N GLY A 212 -20.24 -14.64 -1.31
CA GLY A 212 -20.48 -13.75 -0.18
C GLY A 212 -19.67 -12.45 -0.25
N VAL A 213 -19.33 -12.01 -1.46
CA VAL A 213 -18.57 -10.78 -1.72
C VAL A 213 -19.42 -9.76 -2.47
N GLU A 214 -19.12 -8.47 -2.29
CA GLU A 214 -19.80 -7.41 -3.01
C GLU A 214 -19.44 -7.46 -4.51
N PRO A 215 -20.42 -7.29 -5.43
CA PRO A 215 -20.16 -7.31 -6.87
C PRO A 215 -19.09 -6.29 -7.30
N GLU A 216 -19.14 -5.07 -6.76
CA GLU A 216 -18.16 -4.02 -7.05
C GLU A 216 -16.74 -4.39 -6.59
N PHE A 217 -16.63 -5.01 -5.41
CA PHE A 217 -15.36 -5.51 -4.90
C PHE A 217 -14.77 -6.59 -5.81
N LEU A 218 -15.59 -7.53 -6.29
CA LEU A 218 -15.15 -8.59 -7.19
C LEU A 218 -14.68 -8.02 -8.54
N VAL A 219 -15.38 -7.02 -9.08
CA VAL A 219 -14.97 -6.29 -10.29
C VAL A 219 -13.64 -5.57 -10.08
N GLU A 220 -13.50 -4.80 -9.00
CA GLU A 220 -12.31 -3.99 -8.72
C GLU A 220 -11.07 -4.87 -8.55
N LYS A 221 -11.18 -5.93 -7.74
CA LYS A 221 -10.06 -6.86 -7.50
C LYS A 221 -9.75 -7.71 -8.72
N GLY A 222 -10.78 -8.17 -9.45
CA GLY A 222 -10.62 -8.91 -10.70
C GLY A 222 -9.87 -8.08 -11.75
N THR A 223 -10.29 -6.83 -11.94
CA THR A 223 -9.66 -5.89 -12.88
C THR A 223 -8.21 -5.59 -12.49
N LYS A 224 -7.95 -5.33 -11.19
CA LYS A 224 -6.60 -5.09 -10.68
C LYS A 224 -5.69 -6.30 -10.85
N ALA A 225 -6.21 -7.52 -10.64
CA ALA A 225 -5.48 -8.76 -10.87
C ALA A 225 -5.14 -8.93 -12.36
N LEU A 226 -6.09 -8.64 -13.25
CA LEU A 226 -5.89 -8.68 -14.70
C LEU A 226 -4.79 -7.70 -15.15
N LEU A 227 -4.86 -6.45 -14.70
CA LEU A 227 -3.87 -5.42 -15.01
C LEU A 227 -2.47 -5.79 -14.52
N ARG A 228 -2.36 -6.37 -13.31
CA ARG A 228 -1.08 -6.90 -12.80
C ARG A 228 -0.56 -8.03 -13.67
N MET A 229 -1.43 -8.93 -14.14
CA MET A 229 -1.04 -10.02 -15.01
C MET A 229 -0.53 -9.53 -16.36
N ILE A 230 -1.22 -8.57 -16.97
CA ILE A 230 -0.81 -7.92 -18.22
C ILE A 230 0.54 -7.22 -18.05
N ALA A 231 0.73 -6.46 -16.98
CA ALA A 231 1.98 -5.78 -16.68
C ALA A 231 3.14 -6.78 -16.51
N ARG A 232 2.91 -7.90 -15.81
CA ARG A 232 3.91 -8.95 -15.61
C ARG A 232 4.30 -9.64 -16.92
N ASN A 233 3.35 -9.80 -17.84
CA ASN A 233 3.53 -10.53 -19.09
C ASN A 233 3.93 -9.62 -20.28
N GLY A 234 4.44 -8.41 -20.02
CA GLY A 234 4.90 -7.50 -21.07
C GLY A 234 3.79 -6.99 -21.99
N GLY A 235 2.59 -6.77 -21.44
CA GLY A 235 1.43 -6.28 -22.19
C GLY A 235 0.56 -7.38 -22.81
N GLN A 236 0.90 -8.66 -22.60
CA GLN A 236 0.13 -9.79 -23.14
C GLN A 236 -0.75 -10.44 -22.08
N LEU A 237 -2.05 -10.56 -22.35
CA LEU A 237 -2.94 -11.34 -21.52
C LEU A 237 -2.69 -12.84 -21.78
N LYS A 238 -2.07 -13.53 -20.81
CA LYS A 238 -1.84 -14.98 -20.87
C LYS A 238 -2.35 -15.60 -19.59
N PHE A 239 -3.30 -16.52 -19.72
CA PHE A 239 -3.78 -17.31 -18.59
C PHE A 239 -2.83 -18.50 -18.36
N PRO A 240 -2.59 -18.90 -17.10
CA PRO A 240 -1.75 -20.06 -16.79
C PRO A 240 -2.27 -21.41 -17.34
N LEU A 241 -3.50 -21.46 -17.83
CA LEU A 241 -4.13 -22.62 -18.44
C LEU A 241 -4.56 -22.20 -19.85
N GLU A 242 -3.87 -22.72 -20.86
CA GLU A 242 -4.35 -22.65 -22.24
C GLU A 242 -5.61 -23.51 -22.32
N ILE A 243 -6.77 -22.86 -22.38
CA ILE A 243 -8.00 -23.52 -22.79
C ILE A 243 -8.14 -23.13 -24.26
N ASP A 244 -7.95 -24.09 -25.17
CA ASP A 244 -8.27 -23.88 -26.58
C ASP A 244 -9.73 -23.38 -26.64
N GLN A 245 -9.91 -22.18 -27.18
CA GLN A 245 -11.25 -21.73 -27.56
C GLN A 245 -11.68 -22.60 -28.72
N ILE A 246 -12.60 -23.52 -28.44
CA ILE A 246 -13.29 -24.30 -29.45
C ILE A 246 -14.21 -23.33 -30.19
N ASP A 247 -14.07 -23.24 -31.52
CA ASP A 247 -14.96 -22.46 -32.42
C ASP A 247 -16.44 -22.85 -32.25
#